data_AF-A0A3D8N0M8-F1
#
_entry.id   AF-A0A3D8N0M8-F1
#
_cell.length_a   1.000
_cell.length_b   1.000
_cell.length_c   1.000
_cell.angle_alpha   90.00
_cell.angle_beta   90.00
_cell.angle_gamma   90.00
#
_symmetry.space_group_name_H-M   'P 1'
#
loop_
_entity.id
_entity.type
_entity.pdbx_description
1 polymer ?
#
loop_
_entity_poly.entity_id
_entity_poly.type
_entity_poly.pdbx_seq_one_letter_code
_entity_poly.pdbx_strand_id
1 'polypeptide(L)'
;MSSITLADVKIVLSGDLSPLDPDEVKWDLIARGAYVLTSVTKTTGVLVAGPGTREALLDRAEKHGVPVLDLSGLRALLDGATVAEAVAGAAEKPATSAKARADASTLAGLRVAIVGRIAGFTKASLSGQLQALGARTQARPSPHVDLLIVGESPSADGVAAMDAGVPFLRKHALDALLTGAPLSDFVAPAGPPVDDPAGRIKELVEEARPEMVAISAGEPWDDELTLTLRPGGRVVAELKHLGGTPVHDHVREVLQRRSWPRVQTSTSLTSPISFT
;
A
#
# COMPACT_ATOMS: atom_id res chain seq x y z
N MET A 1 -45.97 4.94 -3.11
CA MET A 1 -45.50 6.11 -2.35
C MET A 1 -44.11 6.42 -2.85
N SER A 2 -43.83 7.66 -3.29
CA SER A 2 -42.51 8.01 -3.82
C SER A 2 -41.52 8.20 -2.67
N SER A 3 -40.70 7.18 -2.42
CA SER A 3 -39.61 7.25 -1.44
C SER A 3 -38.51 8.19 -1.96
N ILE A 4 -38.41 9.38 -1.39
CA ILE A 4 -37.36 10.37 -1.69
C ILE A 4 -36.06 9.87 -1.03
N THR A 5 -35.30 9.04 -1.74
CA THR A 5 -34.08 8.39 -1.21
C THR A 5 -32.82 9.24 -1.29
N LEU A 6 -32.86 10.36 -2.02
CA LEU A 6 -31.72 11.25 -2.26
C LEU A 6 -31.97 12.70 -1.81
N ALA A 7 -32.84 12.90 -0.81
CA ALA A 7 -33.17 14.20 -0.25
C ALA A 7 -31.91 15.01 0.13
N ASP A 8 -31.83 16.24 -0.37
CA ASP A 8 -30.73 17.20 -0.16
C ASP A 8 -29.32 16.74 -0.65
N VAL A 9 -29.22 15.57 -1.30
CA VAL A 9 -27.95 15.05 -1.81
C VAL A 9 -27.50 15.86 -3.03
N LYS A 10 -26.34 16.51 -2.91
CA LYS A 10 -25.67 17.19 -4.04
C LYS A 10 -24.83 16.21 -4.84
N ILE A 11 -25.27 15.89 -6.06
CA ILE A 11 -24.61 14.96 -6.99
C ILE A 11 -23.90 15.77 -8.07
N VAL A 12 -22.68 15.38 -8.46
CA VAL A 12 -22.04 15.89 -9.69
C VAL A 12 -21.98 14.77 -10.72
N LEU A 13 -22.33 15.04 -11.96
CA LEU A 13 -22.17 14.10 -13.08
C LEU A 13 -20.97 14.52 -13.94
N SER A 14 -20.13 13.57 -14.36
CA SER A 14 -19.02 13.82 -15.28
C SER A 14 -18.63 12.59 -16.08
N GLY A 15 -17.92 12.81 -17.20
CA GLY A 15 -17.55 11.77 -18.16
C GLY A 15 -18.72 11.36 -19.06
N ASP A 16 -18.47 10.31 -19.85
CA ASP A 16 -19.46 9.60 -20.65
C ASP A 16 -20.33 8.69 -19.76
N LEU A 17 -21.66 8.80 -19.88
CA LEU A 17 -22.62 7.96 -19.14
C LEU A 17 -23.30 6.91 -20.05
N SER A 18 -22.85 6.76 -21.28
CA SER A 18 -23.36 5.77 -22.24
C SER A 18 -23.37 4.35 -21.64
N PRO A 19 -24.47 3.58 -21.80
CA PRO A 19 -25.62 3.82 -22.67
C PRO A 19 -26.80 4.59 -22.03
N LEU A 20 -26.61 5.22 -20.87
CA LEU A 20 -27.65 6.04 -20.23
C LEU A 20 -27.66 7.46 -20.82
N ASP A 21 -28.84 8.03 -21.05
CA ASP A 21 -28.95 9.44 -21.46
C ASP A 21 -28.67 10.38 -20.26
N PRO A 22 -27.72 11.33 -20.37
CA PRO A 22 -27.31 12.14 -19.24
C PRO A 22 -28.36 13.18 -18.80
N ASP A 23 -29.30 13.57 -19.65
CA ASP A 23 -30.41 14.43 -19.26
C ASP A 23 -31.56 13.61 -18.64
N GLU A 24 -31.87 12.40 -19.15
CA GLU A 24 -32.83 11.48 -18.51
C GLU A 24 -32.40 11.13 -17.07
N VAL A 25 -31.14 10.69 -16.90
CA VAL A 25 -30.52 10.41 -15.59
C VAL A 25 -30.62 11.61 -14.65
N LYS A 26 -30.37 12.81 -15.16
CA LYS A 26 -30.40 14.05 -14.37
C LYS A 26 -31.82 14.38 -13.90
N TRP A 27 -32.84 14.17 -14.73
CA TRP A 27 -34.24 14.34 -14.33
C TRP A 27 -34.66 13.30 -13.27
N ASP A 28 -34.25 12.04 -13.43
CA ASP A 28 -34.54 10.98 -12.46
C ASP A 28 -33.91 11.24 -11.08
N LEU A 29 -32.68 11.73 -11.03
CA LEU A 29 -32.02 12.11 -9.77
C LEU A 29 -32.73 13.30 -9.11
N ILE A 30 -33.15 14.30 -9.89
CA ILE A 30 -33.93 15.45 -9.38
C ILE A 30 -35.31 15.00 -8.85
N ALA A 31 -35.99 14.08 -9.55
CA ALA A 31 -37.25 13.50 -9.09
C ALA A 31 -37.14 12.72 -7.76
N ARG A 32 -35.92 12.27 -7.40
CA ARG A 32 -35.58 11.60 -6.13
C ARG A 32 -35.11 12.55 -5.03
N GLY A 33 -35.13 13.86 -5.27
CA GLY A 33 -34.77 14.91 -4.31
C GLY A 33 -33.30 15.36 -4.36
N ALA A 34 -32.51 14.90 -5.33
CA ALA A 34 -31.10 15.25 -5.44
C ALA A 34 -30.88 16.58 -6.19
N TYR A 35 -29.81 17.29 -5.82
CA TYR A 35 -29.33 18.49 -6.50
C TYR A 35 -28.18 18.14 -7.46
N VAL A 36 -28.45 18.08 -8.77
CA VAL A 36 -27.42 17.83 -9.78
C VAL A 36 -26.62 19.11 -10.05
N LEU A 37 -25.31 19.07 -9.84
CA LEU A 37 -24.35 20.18 -9.96
C LEU A 37 -23.27 19.89 -11.02
N THR A 38 -22.69 20.94 -11.58
CA THR A 38 -21.61 20.86 -12.61
C THR A 38 -20.20 20.96 -12.04
N SER A 39 -20.04 21.10 -10.72
CA SER A 39 -18.74 21.27 -10.06
C SER A 39 -18.74 20.68 -8.66
N VAL A 40 -17.66 19.98 -8.30
CA VAL A 40 -17.42 19.49 -6.95
C VAL A 40 -17.10 20.66 -6.00
N THR A 41 -17.65 20.59 -4.78
CA THR A 41 -17.47 21.55 -3.67
C THR A 41 -17.36 20.79 -2.34
N LYS A 42 -16.99 21.47 -1.25
CA LYS A 42 -17.09 20.93 0.12
C LYS A 42 -18.49 20.50 0.57
N THR A 43 -19.55 20.80 -0.20
CA THR A 43 -20.93 20.39 0.10
C THR A 43 -21.47 19.36 -0.89
N THR A 44 -20.67 18.89 -1.83
CA THR A 44 -21.06 17.82 -2.77
C THR A 44 -21.08 16.50 -2.01
N GLY A 45 -22.19 15.77 -2.09
CA GLY A 45 -22.37 14.47 -1.42
C GLY A 45 -21.73 13.31 -2.19
N VAL A 46 -21.70 13.38 -3.52
CA VAL A 46 -21.08 12.35 -4.38
C VAL A 46 -20.76 12.89 -5.78
N LEU A 47 -19.67 12.38 -6.39
CA LEU A 47 -19.32 12.57 -7.81
C LEU A 47 -19.58 11.26 -8.55
N VAL A 48 -20.37 11.28 -9.63
CA VAL A 48 -20.45 10.19 -10.59
C VAL A 48 -19.46 10.47 -11.72
N ALA A 49 -18.55 9.53 -11.96
CA ALA A 49 -17.45 9.66 -12.91
C ALA A 49 -17.48 8.53 -13.95
N GLY A 50 -17.98 8.84 -15.15
CA GLY A 50 -17.86 7.99 -16.32
C GLY A 50 -16.51 8.11 -17.04
N PRO A 51 -16.24 7.27 -18.06
CA PRO A 51 -15.03 7.38 -18.89
C PRO A 51 -14.83 8.80 -19.45
N GLY A 52 -13.60 9.30 -19.47
CA GLY A 52 -13.31 10.67 -19.90
C GLY A 52 -13.72 11.77 -18.90
N THR A 53 -14.05 11.42 -17.65
CA THR A 53 -14.15 12.40 -16.55
C THR A 53 -12.86 13.23 -16.45
N ARG A 54 -13.01 14.54 -16.24
CA ARG A 54 -11.86 15.47 -16.14
C ARG A 54 -11.09 15.23 -14.84
N GLU A 55 -9.77 15.05 -14.92
CA GLU A 55 -8.88 14.86 -13.76
C GLU A 55 -9.09 15.96 -12.70
N ALA A 56 -9.19 17.23 -13.11
CA ALA A 56 -9.48 18.38 -12.24
C ALA A 56 -10.88 18.38 -11.58
N LEU A 57 -11.72 17.36 -11.75
CA LEU A 57 -12.90 17.07 -10.92
C LEU A 57 -12.62 15.93 -9.92
N LEU A 58 -11.86 14.91 -10.31
CA LEU A 58 -11.40 13.84 -9.43
C LEU A 58 -10.48 14.38 -8.33
N ASP A 59 -9.48 15.20 -8.68
CA ASP A 59 -8.61 15.92 -7.72
C ASP A 59 -9.41 16.72 -6.69
N ARG A 60 -10.54 17.30 -7.10
CA ARG A 60 -11.41 18.10 -6.23
C ARG A 60 -12.37 17.25 -5.41
N ALA A 61 -12.72 16.04 -5.86
CA ALA A 61 -13.43 15.07 -5.04
C ALA A 61 -12.53 14.53 -3.93
N GLU A 62 -11.32 14.07 -4.27
CA GLU A 62 -10.32 13.60 -3.28
C GLU A 62 -10.00 14.71 -2.25
N LYS A 63 -9.66 15.92 -2.72
CA LYS A 63 -9.36 17.09 -1.86
C LYS A 63 -10.53 17.55 -0.97
N HIS A 64 -11.75 17.08 -1.23
CA HIS A 64 -12.93 17.40 -0.42
C HIS A 64 -13.54 16.18 0.29
N GLY A 65 -12.94 14.98 0.17
CA GLY A 65 -13.46 13.74 0.75
C GLY A 65 -14.78 13.29 0.15
N VAL A 66 -15.09 13.73 -1.08
CA VAL A 66 -16.34 13.41 -1.77
C VAL A 66 -16.21 12.03 -2.41
N PRO A 67 -17.10 11.06 -2.12
CA PRO A 67 -17.05 9.73 -2.74
C PRO A 67 -17.25 9.82 -4.26
N VAL A 68 -16.61 8.91 -4.97
CA VAL A 68 -16.73 8.78 -6.43
C VAL A 68 -17.45 7.47 -6.76
N LEU A 69 -18.48 7.53 -7.58
CA LEU A 69 -19.23 6.39 -8.12
C LEU A 69 -18.97 6.23 -9.62
N ASP A 70 -19.07 5.00 -10.09
CA ASP A 70 -19.07 4.64 -11.50
C ASP A 70 -20.51 4.58 -12.07
N LEU A 71 -20.65 4.05 -13.28
CA LEU A 71 -21.95 3.83 -13.93
C LEU A 71 -22.80 2.77 -13.20
N SER A 72 -22.18 1.81 -12.52
CA SER A 72 -22.88 0.81 -11.69
C SER A 72 -23.47 1.45 -10.43
N GLY A 73 -22.69 2.27 -9.71
CA GLY A 73 -23.15 3.06 -8.57
C GLY A 73 -24.21 4.08 -8.95
N LEU A 74 -24.09 4.73 -10.12
CA LEU A 74 -25.15 5.56 -10.68
C LEU A 74 -26.45 4.76 -10.88
N ARG A 75 -26.37 3.56 -11.46
CA ARG A 75 -27.54 2.72 -11.68
C ARG A 75 -28.20 2.31 -10.37
N ALA A 76 -27.42 2.01 -9.31
CA ALA A 76 -27.98 1.76 -7.98
C ALA A 76 -28.80 2.94 -7.44
N LEU A 77 -28.35 4.19 -7.61
CA LEU A 77 -29.13 5.39 -7.23
C LEU A 77 -30.45 5.51 -8.05
N LEU A 78 -30.43 5.07 -9.31
CA LEU A 78 -31.58 5.02 -10.22
C LEU A 78 -32.50 3.80 -9.95
N ASP A 79 -32.00 2.73 -9.36
CA ASP A 79 -32.82 1.61 -8.87
C ASP A 79 -33.39 1.88 -7.45
N GLY A 80 -32.88 2.91 -6.75
CA GLY A 80 -33.46 3.47 -5.53
C GLY A 80 -32.55 3.48 -4.29
N ALA A 81 -31.31 2.97 -4.41
CA ALA A 81 -30.35 2.93 -3.31
C ALA A 81 -30.02 4.34 -2.77
N THR A 82 -29.71 4.42 -1.47
CA THR A 82 -29.09 5.62 -0.88
C THR A 82 -27.64 5.77 -1.35
N VAL A 83 -27.02 6.93 -1.14
CA VAL A 83 -25.60 7.16 -1.45
C VAL A 83 -24.68 6.18 -0.69
N ALA A 84 -25.01 5.83 0.55
CA ALA A 84 -24.25 4.86 1.32
C ALA A 84 -24.31 3.45 0.71
N GLU A 85 -25.50 3.02 0.27
CA GLU A 85 -25.70 1.73 -0.39
C GLU A 85 -25.11 1.69 -1.80
N ALA A 86 -25.12 2.80 -2.56
CA ALA A 86 -24.46 2.87 -3.85
C ALA A 86 -22.92 2.82 -3.73
N VAL A 87 -22.35 3.44 -2.69
CA VAL A 87 -20.90 3.35 -2.38
C VAL A 87 -20.51 1.95 -1.87
N ALA A 88 -21.41 1.26 -1.16
CA ALA A 88 -21.17 -0.12 -0.71
C ALA A 88 -21.38 -1.16 -1.83
N GLY A 89 -22.43 -1.02 -2.64
CA GLY A 89 -22.83 -1.95 -3.70
C GLY A 89 -21.84 -2.03 -4.86
N ALA A 90 -21.01 -1.00 -5.06
CA ALA A 90 -19.90 -1.02 -6.01
C ALA A 90 -18.77 -2.01 -5.62
N ALA A 91 -18.82 -2.65 -4.44
CA ALA A 91 -17.74 -3.46 -3.90
C ALA A 91 -17.88 -5.00 -4.06
N GLU A 92 -19.05 -5.55 -4.44
CA GLU A 92 -19.25 -7.00 -4.53
C GLU A 92 -19.76 -7.52 -5.89
N LYS A 93 -19.51 -8.82 -6.14
CA LYS A 93 -19.40 -9.50 -7.45
C LYS A 93 -20.26 -10.79 -7.42
N PRO A 94 -20.42 -11.58 -8.51
CA PRO A 94 -19.54 -12.77 -8.60
C PRO A 94 -19.32 -13.45 -9.99
N ALA A 95 -18.30 -14.32 -10.02
CA ALA A 95 -18.15 -15.63 -10.72
C ALA A 95 -18.51 -15.76 -12.23
N THR A 96 -17.75 -16.50 -13.04
CA THR A 96 -17.48 -17.96 -12.95
C THR A 96 -16.49 -18.33 -14.06
N SER A 97 -15.45 -19.19 -13.99
CA SER A 97 -14.71 -19.95 -12.96
C SER A 97 -13.24 -20.06 -13.49
N ALA A 98 -12.19 -20.63 -12.90
CA ALA A 98 -11.92 -21.54 -11.76
C ALA A 98 -10.61 -21.04 -11.07
N LYS A 99 -10.26 -21.32 -9.80
CA LYS A 99 -10.20 -22.54 -8.96
C LYS A 99 -9.08 -23.50 -9.40
N ALA A 100 -8.00 -23.74 -8.65
CA ALA A 100 -7.61 -23.34 -7.28
C ALA A 100 -6.27 -22.56 -7.30
N ARG A 101 -5.80 -21.86 -6.26
CA ARG A 101 -5.90 -22.12 -4.80
C ARG A 101 -5.94 -20.80 -4.01
N ALA A 102 -6.57 -20.82 -2.83
CA ALA A 102 -6.31 -19.86 -1.76
C ALA A 102 -4.93 -20.21 -1.13
N ASP A 103 -4.26 -19.40 -0.31
CA ASP A 103 -4.78 -18.60 0.81
C ASP A 103 -4.17 -17.18 0.92
N ALA A 104 -4.84 -16.35 1.72
CA ALA A 104 -4.51 -14.96 2.06
C ALA A 104 -4.49 -13.92 0.91
N SER A 105 -5.19 -12.82 1.13
CA SER A 105 -5.00 -11.58 0.37
C SER A 105 -3.71 -10.89 0.84
N THR A 106 -2.63 -11.17 0.13
CA THR A 106 -1.23 -11.02 0.59
C THR A 106 -0.84 -9.64 1.14
N LEU A 107 -1.54 -8.58 0.73
CA LEU A 107 -1.27 -7.19 1.15
C LEU A 107 -2.50 -6.49 1.80
N ALA A 108 -3.52 -7.24 2.21
CA ALA A 108 -4.82 -6.68 2.61
C ALA A 108 -4.72 -5.57 3.68
N GLY A 109 -5.13 -4.36 3.30
CA GLY A 109 -5.17 -3.18 4.18
C GLY A 109 -3.83 -2.51 4.46
N LEU A 110 -2.70 -3.13 4.10
CA LEU A 110 -1.35 -2.57 4.28
C LEU A 110 -1.19 -1.30 3.45
N ARG A 111 -0.59 -0.26 4.03
CA ARG A 111 -0.22 0.96 3.29
C ARG A 111 1.11 0.76 2.60
N VAL A 112 1.12 0.84 1.27
CA VAL A 112 2.28 0.51 0.44
C VAL A 112 2.69 1.73 -0.38
N ALA A 113 3.95 2.15 -0.33
CA ALA A 113 4.44 3.27 -1.16
C ALA A 113 5.48 2.80 -2.19
N ILE A 114 5.32 3.25 -3.44
CA ILE A 114 6.20 2.93 -4.56
C ILE A 114 7.24 4.03 -4.73
N VAL A 115 8.52 3.66 -4.65
CA VAL A 115 9.70 4.54 -4.65
C VAL A 115 10.65 4.14 -5.78
N GLY A 116 11.22 5.11 -6.50
CA GLY A 116 12.14 4.87 -7.62
C GLY A 116 11.45 4.36 -8.89
N ARG A 117 12.27 3.91 -9.86
CA ARG A 117 11.81 3.28 -11.11
C ARG A 117 11.93 1.76 -11.00
N ILE A 118 10.88 1.02 -11.34
CA ILE A 118 10.91 -0.45 -11.32
C ILE A 118 10.85 -0.93 -12.77
N ALA A 119 11.93 -1.55 -13.25
CA ALA A 119 12.01 -2.06 -14.62
C ALA A 119 10.85 -3.01 -14.94
N GLY A 120 10.19 -2.79 -16.09
CA GLY A 120 9.01 -3.54 -16.53
C GLY A 120 7.66 -2.99 -16.05
N PHE A 121 7.62 -2.07 -15.08
CA PHE A 121 6.37 -1.56 -14.51
C PHE A 121 6.24 -0.03 -14.56
N THR A 122 5.03 0.45 -14.86
CA THR A 122 4.67 1.86 -14.59
C THR A 122 4.13 1.99 -13.17
N LYS A 123 4.31 3.16 -12.53
CA LYS A 123 3.79 3.38 -11.16
C LYS A 123 2.27 3.15 -11.07
N ALA A 124 1.52 3.49 -12.12
CA ALA A 124 0.08 3.25 -12.21
C ALA A 124 -0.25 1.74 -12.35
N SER A 125 0.42 1.02 -13.24
CA SER A 125 0.19 -0.42 -13.45
C SER A 125 0.51 -1.23 -12.18
N LEU A 126 1.66 -0.95 -11.55
CA LEU A 126 2.04 -1.58 -10.30
C LEU A 126 1.09 -1.20 -9.15
N SER A 127 0.65 0.07 -9.08
CA SER A 127 -0.34 0.48 -8.08
C SER A 127 -1.64 -0.31 -8.22
N GLY A 128 -2.15 -0.51 -9.44
CA GLY A 128 -3.33 -1.34 -9.68
C GLY A 128 -3.15 -2.80 -9.30
N GLN A 129 -1.98 -3.39 -9.56
CA GLN A 129 -1.66 -4.77 -9.15
C GLN A 129 -1.58 -4.92 -7.62
N LEU A 130 -0.92 -3.98 -6.92
CA LEU A 130 -0.85 -3.99 -5.47
C LEU A 130 -2.25 -3.79 -4.84
N GLN A 131 -3.08 -2.91 -5.40
CA GLN A 131 -4.49 -2.75 -5.01
C GLN A 131 -5.30 -4.04 -5.22
N ALA A 132 -5.08 -4.77 -6.32
CA ALA A 132 -5.71 -6.07 -6.56
C ALA A 132 -5.29 -7.16 -5.54
N LEU A 133 -4.10 -7.03 -4.93
CA LEU A 133 -3.65 -7.84 -3.77
C LEU A 133 -4.17 -7.31 -2.42
N GLY A 134 -5.01 -6.27 -2.43
CA GLY A 134 -5.63 -5.67 -1.24
C GLY A 134 -4.87 -4.49 -0.62
N ALA A 135 -3.79 -4.02 -1.23
CA ALA A 135 -2.95 -2.94 -0.70
C ALA A 135 -3.58 -1.55 -0.81
N ARG A 136 -3.34 -0.70 0.19
CA ARG A 136 -3.63 0.73 0.17
C ARG A 136 -2.42 1.51 -0.33
N THR A 137 -2.29 1.63 -1.64
CA THR A 137 -1.16 2.29 -2.29
C THR A 137 -1.13 3.80 -2.02
N GLN A 138 0.02 4.36 -1.65
CA GLN A 138 0.19 5.79 -1.39
C GLN A 138 1.25 6.40 -2.33
N ALA A 139 0.98 7.61 -2.82
CA ALA A 139 1.84 8.28 -3.80
C ALA A 139 3.21 8.69 -3.22
N ARG A 140 3.26 9.00 -1.91
CA ARG A 140 4.43 9.49 -1.17
C ARG A 140 4.87 8.45 -0.12
N PRO A 141 6.15 8.04 -0.06
CA PRO A 141 6.67 7.23 1.04
C PRO A 141 6.76 8.04 2.34
N SER A 142 6.64 7.37 3.48
CA SER A 142 6.85 7.97 4.80
C SER A 142 7.19 6.88 5.83
N PRO A 143 7.79 7.22 6.99
CA PRO A 143 8.01 6.27 8.09
C PRO A 143 6.76 5.54 8.58
N HIS A 144 5.58 6.09 8.31
CA HIS A 144 4.30 5.54 8.75
C HIS A 144 3.72 4.48 7.82
N VAL A 145 4.24 4.27 6.61
CA VAL A 145 3.73 3.19 5.73
C VAL A 145 4.13 1.81 6.28
N ASP A 146 3.45 0.77 5.81
CA ASP A 146 3.61 -0.59 6.30
C ASP A 146 4.60 -1.39 5.45
N LEU A 147 4.73 -1.04 4.16
CA LEU A 147 5.69 -1.62 3.22
C LEU A 147 6.14 -0.59 2.18
N LEU A 148 7.41 -0.64 1.75
CA LEU A 148 7.92 0.09 0.59
C LEU A 148 8.15 -0.86 -0.58
N ILE A 149 7.88 -0.42 -1.81
CA ILE A 149 8.40 -1.09 -3.01
C ILE A 149 9.48 -0.19 -3.60
N VAL A 150 10.71 -0.69 -3.66
CA VAL A 150 11.92 0.09 -3.96
C VAL A 150 12.51 -0.35 -5.28
N GLY A 151 12.47 0.56 -6.25
CA GLY A 151 13.15 0.44 -7.54
C GLY A 151 14.51 1.14 -7.59
N GLU A 152 15.03 1.27 -8.80
CA GLU A 152 16.19 2.08 -9.16
C GLU A 152 16.03 3.53 -8.68
N SER A 153 17.10 4.10 -8.12
CA SER A 153 17.17 5.49 -7.64
C SER A 153 16.02 5.89 -6.71
N PRO A 154 15.97 5.37 -5.47
CA PRO A 154 14.98 5.79 -4.49
C PRO A 154 15.07 7.29 -4.19
N SER A 155 13.92 7.92 -3.93
CA SER A 155 13.88 9.33 -3.50
C SER A 155 14.29 9.48 -2.03
N ALA A 156 14.70 10.69 -1.64
CA ALA A 156 15.11 10.99 -0.25
C ALA A 156 14.04 10.60 0.79
N ASP A 157 12.76 10.92 0.55
CA ASP A 157 11.63 10.48 1.39
C ASP A 157 11.51 8.96 1.52
N GLY A 158 11.97 8.20 0.51
CA GLY A 158 12.00 6.74 0.51
C GLY A 158 13.20 6.16 1.25
N VAL A 159 14.39 6.74 1.07
CA VAL A 159 15.59 6.39 1.83
C VAL A 159 15.35 6.62 3.33
N ALA A 160 14.84 7.80 3.70
CA ALA A 160 14.47 8.12 5.08
C ALA A 160 13.38 7.21 5.67
N ALA A 161 12.54 6.57 4.83
CA ALA A 161 11.58 5.57 5.29
C ALA A 161 12.23 4.19 5.50
N MET A 162 13.21 3.79 4.69
CA MET A 162 14.04 2.59 4.95
C MET A 162 14.86 2.77 6.23
N ASP A 163 15.46 3.95 6.43
CA ASP A 163 16.23 4.28 7.64
C ASP A 163 15.34 4.37 8.90
N ALA A 164 14.04 4.63 8.74
CA ALA A 164 13.05 4.52 9.81
C ALA A 164 12.64 3.07 10.15
N GLY A 165 13.19 2.06 9.47
CA GLY A 165 12.87 0.65 9.67
C GLY A 165 11.51 0.25 9.07
N VAL A 166 11.12 0.84 7.94
CA VAL A 166 10.01 0.34 7.13
C VAL A 166 10.52 -0.79 6.24
N PRO A 167 9.93 -2.01 6.28
CA PRO A 167 10.33 -3.11 5.39
C PRO A 167 10.13 -2.75 3.92
N PHE A 168 10.97 -3.31 3.03
CA PHE A 168 10.90 -3.01 1.61
C PHE A 168 11.06 -4.25 0.71
N LEU A 169 10.45 -4.19 -0.48
CA LEU A 169 10.64 -5.18 -1.54
C LEU A 169 11.34 -4.55 -2.73
N ARG A 170 12.42 -5.17 -3.19
CA ARG A 170 13.03 -4.91 -4.51
C ARG A 170 12.38 -5.77 -5.60
N LYS A 171 12.74 -5.51 -6.87
CA LYS A 171 12.15 -6.15 -8.06
C LYS A 171 12.00 -7.67 -7.95
N HIS A 172 13.03 -8.40 -7.51
CA HIS A 172 12.96 -9.87 -7.44
C HIS A 172 11.87 -10.38 -6.47
N ALA A 173 11.83 -9.84 -5.25
CA ALA A 173 10.79 -10.15 -4.27
C ALA A 173 9.39 -9.67 -4.73
N LEU A 174 9.33 -8.53 -5.42
CA LEU A 174 8.09 -8.03 -6.01
C LEU A 174 7.57 -8.94 -7.12
N ASP A 175 8.42 -9.37 -8.06
CA ASP A 175 8.05 -10.28 -9.15
C ASP A 175 7.47 -11.58 -8.54
N ALA A 176 8.13 -12.15 -7.53
CA ALA A 176 7.67 -13.34 -6.82
C ALA A 176 6.32 -13.12 -6.12
N LEU A 177 6.16 -12.02 -5.38
CA LEU A 177 4.90 -11.63 -4.73
C LEU A 177 3.74 -11.50 -5.75
N LEU A 178 4.01 -10.89 -6.91
CA LEU A 178 3.04 -10.74 -8.01
C LEU A 178 2.71 -12.09 -8.69
N THR A 179 3.60 -13.08 -8.63
CA THR A 179 3.29 -14.46 -9.04
C THR A 179 2.57 -15.29 -7.97
N GLY A 180 2.31 -14.72 -6.79
CA GLY A 180 1.54 -15.37 -5.71
C GLY A 180 2.38 -15.93 -4.56
N ALA A 181 3.66 -15.60 -4.44
CA ALA A 181 4.41 -15.88 -3.22
C ALA A 181 3.86 -15.04 -2.04
N PRO A 182 3.80 -15.60 -0.81
CA PRO A 182 3.30 -14.85 0.35
C PRO A 182 4.32 -13.81 0.83
N LEU A 183 3.84 -12.70 1.41
CA LEU A 183 4.72 -11.63 1.92
C LEU A 183 5.67 -12.12 3.04
N SER A 184 5.27 -13.16 3.78
CA SER A 184 6.06 -13.80 4.85
C SER A 184 7.46 -14.21 4.43
N ASP A 185 7.66 -14.55 3.15
CA ASP A 185 8.92 -15.06 2.62
C ASP A 185 9.95 -13.93 2.43
N PHE A 186 9.48 -12.68 2.45
CA PHE A 186 10.29 -11.48 2.23
C PHE A 186 10.27 -10.50 3.42
N VAL A 187 9.18 -10.49 4.21
CA VAL A 187 8.98 -9.66 5.40
C VAL A 187 8.27 -10.50 6.46
N ALA A 188 8.99 -10.86 7.52
CA ALA A 188 8.44 -11.63 8.63
C ALA A 188 7.59 -10.75 9.57
N PRO A 189 6.51 -11.30 10.16
CA PRO A 189 5.70 -10.55 11.13
C PRO A 189 6.46 -10.34 12.45
N ALA A 190 6.24 -9.19 13.09
CA ALA A 190 6.80 -8.89 14.42
C ALA A 190 6.36 -9.96 15.44
N GLY A 191 7.36 -10.67 15.98
CA GLY A 191 7.22 -11.83 16.85
C GLY A 191 6.64 -11.52 18.23
N PRO A 192 6.59 -12.51 19.13
CA PRO A 192 6.15 -12.29 20.51
C PRO A 192 7.10 -11.33 21.26
N PRO A 193 6.63 -10.69 22.35
CA PRO A 193 7.54 -10.10 23.33
C PRO A 193 8.39 -11.20 24.00
N VAL A 194 9.58 -10.84 24.47
CA VAL A 194 10.52 -11.74 25.17
C VAL A 194 11.13 -11.01 26.37
N ASP A 195 11.51 -11.77 27.41
CA ASP A 195 12.03 -11.22 28.66
C ASP A 195 13.46 -10.67 28.54
N ASP A 196 14.28 -11.24 27.64
CA ASP A 196 15.58 -10.69 27.23
C ASP A 196 15.59 -10.35 25.73
N PRO A 197 15.24 -9.09 25.36
CA PRO A 197 15.38 -8.62 23.99
C PRO A 197 16.83 -8.58 23.51
N ALA A 198 17.81 -8.29 24.36
CA ALA A 198 19.20 -8.08 23.93
C ALA A 198 19.84 -9.42 23.54
N GLY A 199 19.63 -10.48 24.33
CA GLY A 199 20.01 -11.84 24.00
C GLY A 199 19.34 -12.34 22.73
N ARG A 200 18.01 -12.15 22.59
CA ARG A 200 17.29 -12.61 21.37
C ARG A 200 17.66 -11.82 20.12
N ILE A 201 17.98 -10.52 20.23
CA ILE A 201 18.54 -9.74 19.10
C ILE A 201 19.88 -10.36 18.68
N LYS A 202 20.80 -10.59 19.63
CA LYS A 202 22.12 -11.17 19.34
C LYS A 202 21.99 -12.55 18.65
N GLU A 203 21.12 -13.41 19.16
CA GLU A 203 20.86 -14.74 18.59
C GLU A 203 20.37 -14.66 17.14
N LEU A 204 19.38 -13.80 16.86
CA LEU A 204 18.86 -13.56 15.51
C LEU A 204 19.92 -12.98 14.54
N VAL A 205 20.89 -12.23 15.05
CA VAL A 205 22.00 -11.67 14.25
C VAL A 205 23.00 -12.74 13.86
N GLU A 206 23.37 -13.65 14.78
CA GLU A 206 24.22 -14.79 14.43
C GLU A 206 23.52 -15.75 13.47
N GLU A 207 22.21 -15.98 13.63
CA GLU A 207 21.37 -16.76 12.70
C GLU A 207 21.25 -16.11 11.31
N ALA A 208 21.29 -14.77 11.23
CA ALA A 208 21.25 -14.02 9.97
C ALA A 208 22.64 -13.85 9.31
N ARG A 209 23.74 -13.97 10.08
CA ARG A 209 25.12 -13.71 9.63
C ARG A 209 25.50 -14.40 8.30
N PRO A 210 25.24 -15.71 8.07
CA PRO A 210 25.61 -16.34 6.80
C PRO A 210 24.82 -15.82 5.59
N GLU A 211 23.55 -15.42 5.78
CA GLU A 211 22.75 -14.83 4.70
C GLU A 211 23.18 -13.39 4.39
N MET A 212 23.54 -12.60 5.41
CA MET A 212 24.06 -11.23 5.23
C MET A 212 25.39 -11.21 4.44
N VAL A 213 26.24 -12.22 4.64
CA VAL A 213 27.52 -12.40 3.92
C VAL A 213 27.32 -12.72 2.43
N ALA A 214 26.27 -13.46 2.08
CA ALA A 214 26.12 -14.14 0.79
C ALA A 214 25.98 -13.24 -0.46
N ILE A 215 25.92 -11.91 -0.34
CA ILE A 215 25.89 -11.02 -1.52
C ILE A 215 27.27 -10.62 -2.03
N SER A 216 28.33 -10.75 -1.22
CA SER A 216 29.70 -10.52 -1.71
C SER A 216 30.19 -11.76 -2.45
N ALA A 217 30.64 -11.57 -3.69
CA ALA A 217 31.19 -12.64 -4.54
C ALA A 217 32.64 -13.01 -4.18
N GLY A 218 32.98 -13.00 -2.87
CA GLY A 218 34.32 -13.24 -2.35
C GLY A 218 35.18 -11.98 -2.11
N GLU A 219 34.61 -10.78 -2.15
CA GLU A 219 35.31 -9.56 -1.69
C GLU A 219 35.13 -9.41 -0.17
N PRO A 220 36.21 -9.45 0.63
CA PRO A 220 36.14 -9.29 2.08
C PRO A 220 35.77 -7.85 2.45
N TRP A 221 34.99 -7.69 3.53
CA TRP A 221 34.62 -6.38 4.06
C TRP A 221 34.42 -6.40 5.58
N ASP A 222 34.80 -5.30 6.23
CA ASP A 222 34.68 -5.09 7.66
C ASP A 222 33.81 -3.86 7.93
N ASP A 223 32.77 -4.01 8.76
CA ASP A 223 31.94 -2.89 9.20
C ASP A 223 31.37 -3.13 10.62
N GLU A 224 30.77 -2.10 11.19
CA GLU A 224 30.11 -2.10 12.48
C GLU A 224 28.59 -1.98 12.26
N LEU A 225 27.87 -3.09 12.42
CA LEU A 225 26.42 -3.11 12.31
C LEU A 225 25.80 -2.64 13.63
N THR A 226 25.07 -1.52 13.58
CA THR A 226 24.16 -1.12 14.65
C THR A 226 22.74 -1.50 14.30
N LEU A 227 22.10 -2.24 15.20
CA LEU A 227 20.70 -2.63 15.12
C LEU A 227 19.92 -1.95 16.22
N THR A 228 18.77 -1.39 15.87
CA THR A 228 17.83 -0.82 16.84
C THR A 228 16.45 -1.41 16.62
N LEU A 229 15.97 -2.19 17.59
CA LEU A 229 14.56 -2.59 17.63
C LEU A 229 13.75 -1.44 18.23
N ARG A 230 12.77 -0.95 17.47
CA ARG A 230 11.80 0.04 17.91
C ARG A 230 10.54 -0.64 18.46
N PRO A 231 9.77 0.03 19.35
CA PRO A 231 8.50 -0.50 19.84
C PRO A 231 7.58 -0.95 18.72
N GLY A 232 6.92 -2.09 18.92
CA GLY A 232 6.14 -2.79 17.88
C GLY A 232 6.94 -3.79 17.04
N GLY A 233 8.25 -3.94 17.25
CA GLY A 233 9.07 -4.98 16.63
C GLY A 233 9.63 -4.63 15.24
N ARG A 234 9.73 -3.33 14.90
CA ARG A 234 10.48 -2.89 13.71
C ARG A 234 11.98 -2.89 14.01
N VAL A 235 12.77 -3.52 13.14
CA VAL A 235 14.23 -3.41 13.15
C VAL A 235 14.68 -2.24 12.28
N VAL A 236 15.62 -1.45 12.79
CA VAL A 236 16.48 -0.56 11.98
C VAL A 236 17.87 -1.17 11.95
N ALA A 237 18.46 -1.25 10.76
CA ALA A 237 19.84 -1.66 10.56
C ALA A 237 20.63 -0.52 9.92
N GLU A 238 21.79 -0.23 10.50
CA GLU A 238 22.71 0.84 10.09
C GLU A 238 24.14 0.27 10.03
N LEU A 239 24.75 0.33 8.84
CA LEU A 239 26.17 0.06 8.62
C LEU A 239 26.98 1.36 8.67
N LYS A 240 28.08 1.37 9.42
CA LYS A 240 28.87 2.56 9.76
C LYS A 240 29.75 3.07 8.62
N HIS A 241 30.29 2.18 7.79
CA HIS A 241 31.19 2.51 6.68
C HIS A 241 30.55 2.25 5.30
N LEU A 242 29.68 1.23 5.20
CA LEU A 242 28.96 0.84 4.00
C LEU A 242 27.51 1.36 3.97
N GLY A 243 27.15 2.31 4.84
CA GLY A 243 25.83 2.93 4.88
C GLY A 243 25.41 3.51 3.52
N GLY A 244 24.22 3.12 3.06
CA GLY A 244 23.65 3.54 1.77
C GLY A 244 24.17 2.78 0.53
N THR A 245 25.01 1.75 0.72
CA THR A 245 25.47 0.87 -0.37
C THR A 245 24.48 -0.29 -0.64
N PRO A 246 24.61 -1.02 -1.77
CA PRO A 246 23.85 -2.24 -2.02
C PRO A 246 24.03 -3.33 -0.93
N VAL A 247 25.18 -3.36 -0.23
CA VAL A 247 25.45 -4.28 0.89
C VAL A 247 24.57 -3.94 2.09
N HIS A 248 24.42 -2.66 2.41
CA HIS A 248 23.55 -2.18 3.50
C HIS A 248 22.09 -2.53 3.27
N ASP A 249 21.61 -2.35 2.04
CA ASP A 249 20.25 -2.75 1.67
C ASP A 249 20.07 -4.27 1.69
N HIS A 250 21.07 -5.07 1.31
CA HIS A 250 21.01 -6.54 1.44
C HIS A 250 20.94 -6.99 2.90
N VAL A 251 21.76 -6.39 3.77
CA VAL A 251 21.69 -6.60 5.23
C VAL A 251 20.27 -6.31 5.73
N ARG A 252 19.64 -5.21 5.29
CA ARG A 252 18.22 -4.91 5.59
C ARG A 252 17.26 -5.96 5.03
N GLU A 253 17.42 -6.39 3.77
CA GLU A 253 16.58 -7.41 3.11
C GLU A 253 16.66 -8.78 3.80
N VAL A 254 17.81 -9.17 4.36
CA VAL A 254 17.97 -10.41 5.13
C VAL A 254 17.31 -10.26 6.51
N LEU A 255 17.62 -9.19 7.22
CA LEU A 255 17.14 -9.00 8.59
C LEU A 255 15.61 -8.88 8.66
N GLN A 256 14.95 -8.23 7.69
CA GLN A 256 13.48 -8.13 7.68
C GLN A 256 12.75 -9.49 7.47
N ARG A 257 13.45 -10.55 7.05
CA ARG A 257 12.91 -11.93 6.94
C ARG A 257 12.92 -12.69 8.27
N ARG A 258 13.39 -12.09 9.36
CA ARG A 258 13.38 -12.67 10.71
C ARG A 258 12.29 -12.03 11.58
N SER A 259 11.57 -12.84 12.36
CA SER A 259 10.49 -12.37 13.24
C SER A 259 11.04 -11.71 14.51
N TRP A 260 11.39 -10.42 14.44
CA TRP A 260 11.95 -9.67 15.56
C TRP A 260 10.95 -9.54 16.73
N PRO A 261 11.39 -9.71 17.99
CA PRO A 261 10.52 -9.63 19.14
C PRO A 261 9.95 -8.22 19.36
N ARG A 262 8.75 -8.14 19.94
CA ARG A 262 8.13 -6.86 20.31
C ARG A 262 8.70 -6.33 21.61
N VAL A 263 9.49 -5.26 21.52
CA VAL A 263 10.04 -4.53 22.67
C VAL A 263 9.08 -3.43 23.14
N GLN A 264 9.07 -3.13 24.44
CA GLN A 264 8.35 -1.96 24.99
C GLN A 264 9.14 -0.66 24.83
N THR A 265 10.46 -0.74 25.04
CA THR A 265 11.43 0.36 24.90
C THR A 265 12.39 0.05 23.76
N SER A 266 12.82 1.07 23.01
CA SER A 266 13.81 0.87 21.95
C SER A 266 15.10 0.27 22.50
N THR A 267 15.53 -0.85 21.94
CA THR A 267 16.74 -1.57 22.36
C THR A 267 17.71 -1.63 21.20
N SER A 268 18.96 -1.21 21.43
CA SER A 268 20.00 -1.16 20.41
C SER A 268 21.16 -2.10 20.76
N LEU A 269 21.70 -2.78 19.74
CA LEU A 269 22.87 -3.63 19.82
C LEU A 269 23.82 -3.25 18.67
N THR A 270 25.07 -2.97 18.99
CA THR A 270 26.14 -2.75 18.00
C THR A 270 27.07 -3.96 18.02
N SER A 271 27.42 -4.48 16.84
CA SER A 271 28.28 -5.66 16.67
C SER A 271 29.18 -5.50 15.46
N PRO A 272 30.48 -5.87 15.54
CA PRO A 272 31.32 -5.95 14.36
C PRO A 272 30.84 -7.08 13.43
N ILE A 273 30.85 -6.81 12.13
CA ILE A 273 30.65 -7.78 11.06
C ILE A 273 31.86 -7.71 10.14
N SER A 274 32.68 -8.75 10.23
CA SER A 274 33.79 -9.04 9.32
C SER A 274 33.38 -10.14 8.36
N PHE A 275 33.77 -10.02 7.10
CA PHE A 275 33.74 -11.07 6.09
C PHE A 275 35.12 -11.25 5.47
N THR A 276 35.54 -12.51 5.33
CA THR A 276 36.84 -12.99 4.83
C THR A 276 36.67 -14.20 3.95
#